data_AF-A0A1W2GEW1-F1
#
_entry.id   AF-A0A1W2GEW1-F1
#
_cell.length_a   1.000
_cell.length_b   1.000
_cell.length_c   1.000
_cell.angle_alpha   90.00
_cell.angle_beta   90.00
_cell.angle_gamma   90.00
#
_symmetry.space_group_name_H-M   'P 1'
#
loop_
_entity.id
_entity.type
_entity.pdbx_description
1 polymer ?
#
loop_
_entity_poly.entity_id
_entity_poly.type
_entity_poly.pdbx_seq_one_letter_code
_entity_poly.pdbx_strand_id
1 'polypeptide(L)'
;MEAHKIERIEEVWKTIEGYSNYEVSNLGRIRRKGRKTFHAGSNKDITLKEKVMKQRWNKTCKCYFMDLLNDEGKRKTVYPHREVASAFCINILPEEFTMIVHLDNDPMNNDSSNLEWVSPSEHMAFQFEVGNKNNFKVWRTRKEKYENGFKAGTIFKGRPRKVLA
;
A
#
# COMPACT_ATOMS: atom_id res chain seq x y z
N MET A 1 -29.17 -29.66 -1.77
CA MET A 1 -28.07 -28.73 -2.10
C MET A 1 -28.27 -27.49 -1.27
N GLU A 2 -27.57 -27.39 -0.14
CA GLU A 2 -27.55 -26.16 0.66
C GLU A 2 -26.83 -25.08 -0.13
N ALA A 3 -27.58 -24.05 -0.52
CA ALA A 3 -26.99 -22.85 -1.08
C ALA A 3 -26.26 -22.13 0.07
N HIS A 4 -24.95 -22.34 0.19
CA HIS A 4 -24.11 -21.52 1.04
C HIS A 4 -24.15 -20.09 0.51
N LYS A 5 -24.99 -19.26 1.13
CA LYS A 5 -25.09 -17.84 0.83
C LYS A 5 -23.79 -17.21 1.35
N ILE A 6 -22.87 -16.91 0.43
CA ILE A 6 -21.64 -16.20 0.77
C ILE A 6 -22.05 -14.81 1.27
N GLU A 7 -21.92 -14.56 2.56
CA GLU A 7 -22.08 -13.22 3.11
C GLU A 7 -20.99 -12.34 2.52
N ARG A 8 -21.38 -11.33 1.73
CA ARG A 8 -20.44 -10.33 1.25
C ARG A 8 -20.03 -9.49 2.46
N ILE A 9 -18.73 -9.42 2.71
CA ILE A 9 -18.14 -8.50 3.69
C ILE A 9 -18.63 -7.09 3.33
N GLU A 10 -19.37 -6.45 4.24
CA GLU A 10 -19.86 -5.09 4.02
C GLU A 10 -18.70 -4.10 3.98
N GLU A 11 -18.84 -3.03 3.19
CA GLU A 11 -17.81 -1.99 3.10
C GLU A 11 -17.81 -1.15 4.40
N VAL A 12 -16.76 -1.31 5.20
CA VAL A 12 -16.56 -0.60 6.46
C VAL A 12 -15.63 0.58 6.22
N TRP A 13 -15.98 1.75 6.77
CA TRP A 13 -15.20 2.98 6.66
C TRP A 13 -14.60 3.36 8.02
N LYS A 14 -13.32 3.73 8.03
CA LYS A 14 -12.61 4.22 9.22
C LYS A 14 -11.93 5.56 8.93
N THR A 15 -11.81 6.41 9.94
CA THR A 15 -11.09 7.69 9.82
C THR A 15 -9.60 7.45 9.66
N ILE A 16 -8.95 8.22 8.78
CA ILE A 16 -7.51 8.15 8.58
C ILE A 16 -6.81 9.01 9.64
N GLU A 17 -5.80 8.44 10.32
CA GLU A 17 -5.06 9.12 11.38
C GLU A 17 -4.30 10.36 10.85
N GLY A 18 -4.47 11.50 11.51
CA GLY A 18 -3.91 12.80 11.07
C GLY A 18 -4.64 13.45 9.87
N TYR A 19 -5.73 12.84 9.41
CA TYR A 19 -6.58 13.28 8.30
C TYR A 19 -8.06 13.16 8.69
N SER A 20 -8.47 13.86 9.75
CA SER A 20 -9.82 13.82 10.34
C SER A 20 -10.97 14.01 9.35
N ASN A 21 -10.74 14.75 8.26
CA ASN A 21 -11.70 15.03 7.19
C ASN A 21 -11.91 13.87 6.20
N TYR A 22 -11.16 12.78 6.34
CA TYR A 22 -11.10 11.69 5.37
C TYR A 22 -11.31 10.33 6.03
N GLU A 23 -11.85 9.40 5.25
CA GLU A 23 -12.05 8.01 5.66
C GLU A 23 -11.54 7.07 4.58
N VAL A 24 -11.04 5.92 5.02
CA VAL A 24 -10.60 4.80 4.19
C VAL A 24 -11.55 3.62 4.37
N SER A 25 -11.90 2.94 3.28
CA SER A 25 -12.67 1.70 3.34
C SER A 25 -11.78 0.47 3.36
N ASN A 26 -12.30 -0.63 3.90
CA ASN A 26 -11.65 -1.94 3.83
C ASN A 26 -11.39 -2.41 2.39
N LEU A 27 -12.10 -1.88 1.39
CA LEU A 27 -11.92 -2.17 -0.04
C LEU A 27 -10.88 -1.26 -0.73
N GLY A 28 -10.13 -0.46 0.03
CA GLY A 28 -9.11 0.41 -0.51
C GLY A 28 -9.59 1.70 -1.16
N ARG A 29 -10.80 2.15 -0.84
CA ARG A 29 -11.32 3.45 -1.29
C ARG A 29 -11.08 4.52 -0.24
N ILE A 30 -10.91 5.77 -0.67
CA ILE A 30 -10.81 6.92 0.23
C ILE A 30 -11.91 7.90 -0.12
N ARG A 31 -12.64 8.38 0.90
CA ARG A 31 -13.67 9.41 0.75
C ARG A 31 -13.40 10.61 1.64
N ARG A 32 -13.88 11.78 1.22
CA ARG A 32 -13.99 12.94 2.10
C ARG A 32 -15.28 12.82 2.91
N LYS A 33 -15.24 13.19 4.19
CA LYS A 33 -16.44 13.31 5.03
C LYS A 33 -17.32 14.47 4.56
N GLY A 34 -18.62 14.33 4.80
CA GLY A 34 -19.54 15.45 4.62
C GLY A 34 -19.27 16.56 5.62
N ARG A 35 -19.37 17.83 5.19
CA ARG A 35 -19.18 18.99 6.07
C ARG A 35 -20.04 20.17 5.66
N LYS A 36 -20.41 21.01 6.63
CA LYS A 36 -20.96 22.34 6.36
C LYS A 36 -19.81 23.31 6.14
N THR A 37 -19.91 24.15 5.12
CA THR A 37 -18.89 25.15 4.81
C THR A 37 -19.54 26.36 4.17
N PHE A 38 -18.91 27.52 4.33
CA PHE A 38 -19.39 28.76 3.73
C PHE A 38 -18.89 28.88 2.29
N HIS A 39 -19.78 29.16 1.34
CA HIS A 39 -19.41 29.40 -0.05
C HIS A 39 -19.31 30.91 -0.32
N ALA A 40 -18.07 31.41 -0.41
CA ALA A 40 -17.79 32.83 -0.57
C ALA A 40 -18.47 33.45 -1.82
N GLY A 41 -18.50 32.73 -2.94
CA GLY A 41 -19.08 33.24 -4.19
C GLY A 41 -20.60 33.42 -4.17
N SER A 42 -21.31 32.70 -3.30
CA SER A 42 -22.78 32.78 -3.20
C SER A 42 -23.25 33.33 -1.85
N ASN A 43 -22.33 33.72 -0.98
CA ASN A 43 -22.56 34.24 0.37
C ASN A 43 -23.55 33.40 1.20
N LYS A 44 -23.44 32.06 1.12
CA LYS A 44 -24.37 31.11 1.75
C LYS A 44 -23.64 29.91 2.32
N ASP A 45 -24.19 29.35 3.39
CA ASP A 45 -23.76 28.05 3.91
C ASP A 45 -24.20 26.93 2.98
N ILE A 46 -23.24 26.08 2.62
CA ILE A 46 -23.46 24.88 1.81
C ILE A 46 -23.09 23.64 2.61
N THR A 47 -23.83 22.56 2.38
CA THR A 47 -23.49 21.24 2.90
C THR A 47 -22.83 20.42 1.80
N LEU A 48 -21.55 20.14 1.95
CA LEU A 48 -20.83 19.22 1.08
C LEU A 48 -21.17 17.79 1.51
N LYS A 49 -21.73 17.02 0.58
CA LYS A 49 -21.90 15.57 0.77
C LYS A 49 -20.54 14.88 0.79
N GLU A 50 -20.50 13.73 1.45
CA GLU A 50 -19.40 12.79 1.33
C GLU A 50 -19.14 12.45 -0.13
N LYS A 51 -17.87 12.19 -0.46
CA LYS A 51 -17.49 11.92 -1.85
C LYS A 51 -16.29 10.99 -1.86
N VAL A 52 -16.44 9.84 -2.50
CA VAL A 52 -15.32 8.96 -2.85
C VAL A 52 -14.41 9.70 -3.82
N MET A 53 -13.13 9.75 -3.49
CA MET A 53 -12.14 10.50 -4.23
C MET A 53 -11.45 9.62 -5.27
N LYS A 54 -11.09 10.23 -6.40
CA LYS A 54 -10.39 9.53 -7.47
C LYS A 54 -8.92 9.37 -7.10
N GLN A 55 -8.48 8.12 -7.01
CA GLN A 55 -7.09 7.76 -6.80
C GLN A 55 -6.32 7.85 -8.12
N ARG A 56 -5.02 8.15 -8.05
CA ARG A 56 -4.13 8.19 -9.22
C ARG A 56 -3.20 6.98 -9.19
N TRP A 57 -2.85 6.47 -10.37
CA TRP A 57 -1.89 5.37 -10.51
C TRP A 57 -0.49 5.91 -10.77
N ASN A 58 0.50 5.49 -9.97
CA ASN A 58 1.91 5.75 -10.21
C ASN A 58 2.53 4.60 -11.00
N LYS A 59 2.98 4.87 -12.23
CA LYS A 59 3.59 3.84 -13.10
C LYS A 59 4.97 3.36 -12.61
N THR A 60 5.72 4.23 -11.93
CA THR A 60 7.07 3.93 -11.45
C THR A 60 7.02 3.03 -10.23
N CYS A 61 6.25 3.43 -9.22
CA CYS A 61 6.11 2.68 -7.98
C CYS A 61 5.05 1.56 -8.07
N LYS A 62 4.31 1.49 -9.17
CA LYS A 62 3.18 0.57 -9.41
C LYS A 62 2.21 0.54 -8.24
N CYS A 63 1.70 1.70 -7.83
CA CYS A 63 0.75 1.78 -6.73
C CYS A 63 -0.21 2.96 -6.90
N TYR A 64 -1.35 2.88 -6.22
CA TYR A 64 -2.24 4.03 -6.09
C TYR A 64 -1.67 5.06 -5.11
N PHE A 65 -1.92 6.34 -5.39
CA PHE A 65 -1.58 7.46 -4.53
C PHE A 65 -2.58 8.60 -4.71
N MET A 66 -2.66 9.47 -3.70
CA MET A 66 -3.40 10.72 -3.81
C MET A 66 -2.90 11.75 -2.80
N ASP A 67 -3.24 13.02 -3.02
CA ASP A 67 -2.85 14.10 -2.11
C ASP A 67 -4.03 14.49 -1.23
N LEU A 68 -3.85 14.43 0.08
CA LEU A 68 -4.83 14.84 1.08
C LEU A 68 -4.32 16.07 1.85
N LEU A 69 -5.25 16.81 2.46
CA LEU A 69 -4.91 17.85 3.44
C LEU A 69 -4.91 17.22 4.83
N ASN A 70 -3.79 17.28 5.54
CA ASN A 70 -3.75 16.84 6.93
C ASN A 70 -4.52 17.81 7.84
N ASP A 71 -4.62 17.47 9.12
CA ASP A 71 -5.31 18.29 10.12
C ASP A 71 -4.64 19.66 10.37
N GLU A 72 -3.36 19.80 10.00
CA GLU A 72 -2.64 21.08 10.00
C GLU A 72 -2.90 21.93 8.73
N GLY A 73 -3.72 21.46 7.80
CA GLY A 73 -3.99 22.15 6.52
C GLY A 73 -2.89 22.03 5.47
N LYS A 74 -1.87 21.19 5.68
CA LYS A 74 -0.79 20.92 4.72
C LYS A 74 -1.15 19.77 3.80
N ARG A 75 -0.85 19.94 2.50
CA ARG A 75 -1.07 18.89 1.50
C ARG A 75 0.06 17.86 1.56
N LYS A 76 -0.30 16.58 1.69
CA LYS A 76 0.62 15.44 1.73
C LYS A 76 0.13 14.31 0.85
N THR A 77 1.06 13.56 0.25
CA THR A 77 0.75 12.36 -0.52
C THR A 77 0.54 11.17 0.41
N VAL A 78 -0.55 10.46 0.23
CA VAL A 78 -0.89 9.22 0.94
C VAL A 78 -1.04 8.08 -0.06
N TYR A 79 -0.88 6.85 0.44
CA TYR A 79 -0.96 5.63 -0.34
C TYR A 79 -2.12 4.77 0.18
N PRO A 80 -3.17 4.50 -0.62
CA PRO A 80 -4.36 3.78 -0.17
C PRO A 80 -4.07 2.44 0.50
N HIS A 81 -3.18 1.60 -0.05
CA HIS A 81 -2.80 0.33 0.61
C HIS A 81 -2.26 0.54 2.03
N ARG A 82 -1.49 1.60 2.26
CA ARG A 82 -0.93 1.91 3.58
C ARG A 82 -2.00 2.40 4.56
N GLU A 83 -2.91 3.25 4.09
CA GLU A 83 -4.02 3.73 4.92
C GLU A 83 -4.99 2.58 5.27
N VAL A 84 -5.25 1.67 4.32
CA VAL A 84 -6.06 0.46 4.58
C VAL A 84 -5.38 -0.43 5.60
N ALA A 85 -4.10 -0.77 5.38
CA ALA A 85 -3.37 -1.65 6.29
C ALA A 85 -3.27 -1.05 7.70
N SER A 86 -3.08 0.27 7.80
CA SER A 86 -3.07 0.98 9.09
C SER A 86 -4.43 0.95 9.80
N ALA A 87 -5.54 0.98 9.05
CA ALA A 87 -6.87 1.04 9.62
C ALA A 87 -7.49 -0.34 9.91
N PHE A 88 -7.15 -1.37 9.13
CA PHE A 88 -7.82 -2.66 9.14
C PHE A 88 -6.92 -3.86 9.44
N CYS A 89 -5.60 -3.77 9.20
CA CYS A 89 -4.67 -4.86 9.46
C CYS A 89 -3.95 -4.63 10.79
N ILE A 90 -4.10 -5.55 11.73
CA ILE A 90 -3.42 -5.45 13.03
C ILE A 90 -1.92 -5.65 12.81
N ASN A 91 -1.12 -4.69 13.29
CA ASN A 91 0.33 -4.80 13.32
C ASN A 91 0.80 -4.98 14.77
N ILE A 92 1.19 -6.22 15.12
CA ILE A 92 1.57 -6.60 16.49
C ILE A 92 2.97 -6.08 16.85
N LEU A 93 3.86 -5.94 15.85
CA LEU A 93 5.24 -5.51 16.03
C LEU A 93 5.57 -4.35 15.06
N PRO A 94 5.08 -3.13 15.29
CA PRO A 94 5.22 -2.02 14.33
C PRO A 94 6.66 -1.59 14.03
N GLU A 95 7.59 -1.85 14.95
CA GLU A 95 9.02 -1.55 14.77
C GLU A 95 9.71 -2.55 13.82
N GLU A 96 9.23 -3.80 13.77
CA GLU A 96 9.78 -4.86 12.93
C GLU A 96 9.04 -4.96 11.60
N PHE A 97 7.70 -4.94 11.65
CA PHE A 97 6.82 -5.07 10.50
C PHE A 97 6.47 -3.71 9.92
N THR A 98 7.41 -3.17 9.17
CA THR A 98 7.36 -1.81 8.60
C THR A 98 6.92 -1.77 7.14
N MET A 99 6.82 -2.92 6.47
CA MET A 99 6.46 -3.04 5.06
C MET A 99 5.10 -3.71 4.90
N ILE A 100 4.46 -3.49 3.75
CA ILE A 100 3.19 -4.14 3.40
C ILE A 100 3.41 -4.98 2.15
N VAL A 101 2.84 -6.18 2.12
CA VAL A 101 2.74 -7.02 0.92
C VAL A 101 1.29 -7.20 0.50
N HIS A 102 1.09 -7.32 -0.81
CA HIS A 102 -0.17 -7.75 -1.43
C HIS A 102 -0.08 -9.26 -1.65
N LEU A 103 -0.94 -10.04 -0.98
CA LEU A 103 -0.87 -11.52 -0.98
C LEU A 103 -1.04 -12.10 -2.39
N ASP A 104 -1.86 -11.47 -3.23
CA ASP A 104 -2.07 -11.84 -4.64
C ASP A 104 -1.03 -11.27 -5.62
N ASN A 105 -0.04 -10.52 -5.12
CA ASN A 105 0.95 -9.79 -5.92
C ASN A 105 0.34 -8.78 -6.93
N ASP A 106 -0.90 -8.33 -6.73
CA ASP A 106 -1.53 -7.26 -7.51
C ASP A 106 -1.61 -5.95 -6.69
N PRO A 107 -0.78 -4.95 -7.03
CA PRO A 107 -0.81 -3.65 -6.33
C PRO A 107 -2.09 -2.83 -6.55
N MET A 108 -3.00 -3.28 -7.43
CA MET A 108 -4.32 -2.67 -7.59
C MET A 108 -5.34 -3.18 -6.56
N ASN A 109 -5.13 -4.38 -6.01
CA ASN A 109 -6.02 -4.99 -5.03
C ASN A 109 -5.68 -4.55 -3.59
N ASN A 110 -6.19 -3.37 -3.21
CA ASN A 110 -5.98 -2.81 -1.87
C ASN A 110 -7.06 -3.24 -0.85
N ASP A 111 -7.67 -4.41 -1.03
CA ASP A 111 -8.56 -4.97 -0.02
C ASP A 111 -7.75 -5.28 1.26
N SER A 112 -8.28 -4.90 2.42
CA SER A 112 -7.71 -5.22 3.72
C SER A 112 -7.36 -6.69 3.91
N SER A 113 -8.15 -7.62 3.35
CA SER A 113 -7.86 -9.06 3.45
C SER A 113 -6.70 -9.50 2.56
N ASN A 114 -6.28 -8.66 1.61
CA ASN A 114 -5.15 -8.91 0.70
C ASN A 114 -3.85 -8.24 1.17
N LEU A 115 -3.87 -7.50 2.29
CA LEU A 115 -2.72 -6.75 2.77
C LEU A 115 -2.19 -7.32 4.09
N GLU A 116 -0.88 -7.51 4.15
CA GLU A 116 -0.19 -8.00 5.35
C GLU A 116 1.03 -7.15 5.69
N TRP A 117 1.21 -6.85 6.99
CA TRP A 117 2.40 -6.20 7.51
C TRP A 117 3.52 -7.22 7.68
N VAL A 118 4.69 -6.93 7.12
CA VAL A 118 5.84 -7.83 7.13
C VAL A 118 7.14 -7.07 7.38
N SER A 119 8.19 -7.80 7.77
CA SER A 119 9.53 -7.25 7.91
C SER A 119 10.15 -6.93 6.54
N PRO A 120 11.17 -6.04 6.49
CA PRO A 120 11.90 -5.77 5.25
C PRO A 120 12.53 -7.03 4.62
N SER A 121 12.96 -8.00 5.43
CA SER A 121 13.49 -9.29 4.99
C SER A 121 12.43 -10.17 4.33
N GLU A 122 11.24 -10.28 4.95
CA GLU A 122 10.13 -11.06 4.43
C GLU A 122 9.58 -10.45 3.15
N HIS A 123 9.39 -9.12 3.12
CA HIS A 123 9.01 -8.42 1.90
C HIS A 123 10.02 -8.73 0.77
N MET A 124 11.33 -8.70 1.05
CA MET A 124 12.33 -9.05 0.04
C MET A 124 12.21 -10.49 -0.44
N ALA A 125 12.01 -11.45 0.47
CA ALA A 125 11.82 -12.86 0.15
C ALA A 125 10.58 -13.07 -0.73
N PHE A 126 9.46 -12.46 -0.35
CA PHE A 126 8.20 -12.47 -1.10
C PHE A 126 8.41 -11.95 -2.53
N GLN A 127 9.13 -10.83 -2.71
CA GLN A 127 9.41 -10.29 -4.04
C GLN A 127 10.20 -11.25 -4.95
N PHE A 128 11.03 -12.13 -4.39
CA PHE A 128 11.69 -13.19 -5.16
C PHE A 128 10.75 -14.37 -5.45
N GLU A 129 9.92 -14.74 -4.48
CA GLU A 129 8.95 -15.83 -4.60
C GLU A 129 7.92 -15.55 -5.70
N VAL A 130 7.34 -14.35 -5.70
CA VAL A 130 6.35 -13.92 -6.71
C VAL A 130 6.97 -13.50 -8.04
N GLY A 131 8.29 -13.64 -8.19
CA GLY A 131 9.00 -13.41 -9.47
C GLY A 131 9.23 -11.94 -9.84
N ASN A 132 8.87 -10.97 -8.99
CA ASN A 132 9.16 -9.56 -9.22
C ASN A 132 10.66 -9.26 -9.22
N LYS A 133 11.44 -10.04 -8.46
CA LYS A 133 12.91 -9.99 -8.42
C LYS A 133 13.51 -11.30 -8.92
N ASN A 134 14.67 -11.17 -9.56
CA ASN A 134 15.39 -12.31 -10.11
C ASN A 134 16.81 -12.36 -9.55
N ASN A 135 17.14 -13.47 -8.89
CA ASN A 135 18.45 -13.70 -8.27
C ASN A 135 19.62 -13.54 -9.25
N PHE A 136 19.46 -13.97 -10.50
CA PHE A 136 20.49 -13.84 -11.53
C PHE A 136 20.74 -12.39 -11.92
N LYS A 137 19.67 -11.57 -12.04
CA LYS A 137 19.80 -10.13 -12.31
C LYS A 137 20.50 -9.42 -11.15
N VAL A 138 20.07 -9.69 -9.92
CA VAL A 138 20.68 -9.10 -8.71
C VAL A 138 22.15 -9.48 -8.61
N TRP A 139 22.51 -10.75 -8.86
CA TRP A 139 23.89 -11.20 -8.88
C TRP A 139 24.74 -10.45 -9.91
N ARG A 140 24.22 -10.24 -11.13
CA ARG A 140 24.92 -9.49 -12.18
C ARG A 140 25.19 -8.05 -11.75
N THR A 141 24.18 -7.35 -11.24
CA THR A 141 24.32 -5.97 -10.77
C THR A 141 25.34 -5.86 -9.63
N ARG A 142 25.37 -6.84 -8.71
CA ARG A 142 26.38 -6.85 -7.64
C ARG A 142 27.79 -7.10 -8.18
N LYS A 143 27.94 -7.96 -9.20
CA LYS A 143 29.21 -8.18 -9.93
C LYS A 143 29.73 -6.93 -10.63
N GLU A 144 28.86 -6.11 -11.19
CA GLU A 144 29.26 -4.84 -11.80
C GLU A 144 29.65 -3.80 -10.74
N LYS A 145 28.95 -3.79 -9.59
CA LYS A 145 29.18 -2.80 -8.53
C LYS A 145 30.41 -3.09 -7.65
N TYR A 146 30.73 -4.37 -7.47
CA TYR A 146 31.83 -4.82 -6.61
C TYR A 146 32.78 -5.68 -7.43
N GLU A 147 34.08 -5.48 -7.30
CA GLU A 147 35.12 -6.20 -8.07
C GLU A 147 34.98 -7.73 -7.94
N ASN A 148 34.70 -8.23 -6.72
CA ASN A 148 34.45 -9.65 -6.45
C ASN A 148 32.95 -10.02 -6.47
N GLY A 149 32.10 -9.07 -6.86
CA GLY A 149 30.65 -9.17 -6.92
C GLY A 149 29.88 -9.13 -5.62
N PHE A 150 30.55 -8.88 -4.50
CA PHE A 150 29.92 -8.74 -3.19
C PHE A 150 30.75 -7.82 -2.28
N LYS A 151 30.14 -7.35 -1.17
CA LYS A 151 30.85 -6.57 -0.15
C LYS A 151 31.90 -7.44 0.56
N ALA A 152 32.98 -6.81 1.03
CA ALA A 152 33.99 -7.48 1.85
C ALA A 152 33.34 -8.20 3.05
N GLY A 153 33.75 -9.45 3.32
CA GLY A 153 33.19 -10.28 4.40
C GLY A 153 31.91 -11.06 4.07
N THR A 154 31.40 -10.98 2.83
CA THR A 154 30.21 -11.76 2.43
C THR A 154 30.58 -13.23 2.19
N ILE A 155 29.87 -14.17 2.83
CA ILE A 155 30.03 -15.62 2.59
C ILE A 155 29.25 -16.04 1.33
N PHE A 156 29.92 -16.68 0.37
CA PHE A 156 29.30 -17.07 -0.90
C PHE A 156 28.63 -18.44 -0.85
N LYS A 157 27.39 -18.51 -1.35
CA LYS A 157 26.67 -19.77 -1.64
C LYS A 157 26.82 -20.23 -3.10
N GLY A 158 27.74 -19.63 -3.88
CA GLY A 158 27.94 -19.93 -5.31
C GLY A 158 27.13 -19.04 -6.27
N ARG A 159 27.37 -19.20 -7.59
CA ARG A 159 26.71 -18.43 -8.65
C ARG A 159 25.27 -18.92 -8.88
N PRO A 160 24.25 -18.06 -8.82
CA PRO A 160 22.88 -18.44 -9.19
C PRO A 160 22.77 -18.80 -10.68
N ARG A 161 22.04 -19.87 -11.01
CA ARG A 161 21.70 -20.21 -12.40
C ARG A 161 20.59 -19.29 -12.91
N LYS A 162 20.60 -18.99 -14.21
CA LYS A 162 19.50 -18.26 -14.86
C LYS A 162 18.30 -19.20 -14.94
N VAL A 163 17.22 -18.87 -14.24
CA VAL A 163 15.94 -19.58 -14.41
C VAL A 163 15.37 -19.17 -15.78
N LEU A 164 15.12 -20.15 -16.65
CA LEU A 164 14.42 -19.94 -17.91
C LEU A 164 12.93 -19.80 -17.58
N ALA A 165 12.31 -18.73 -18.09
CA ALA A 165 10.87 -18.50 -17.98
C ALA A 165 10.14 -19.32 -19.04
#